data_AF-A0A2C6ADF4-F1
#
_entry.id   AF-A0A2C6ADF4-F1
#
_cell.length_a   1.000
_cell.length_b   1.000
_cell.length_c   1.000
_cell.angle_alpha   90.00
_cell.angle_beta   90.00
_cell.angle_gamma   90.00
#
_symmetry.space_group_name_H-M   'P 1'
#
loop_
_entity.id
_entity.type
_entity.pdbx_description
1 polymer ?
#
loop_
_entity_poly.entity_id
_entity_poly.type
_entity_poly.pdbx_seq_one_letter_code
_entity_poly.pdbx_strand_id
1 'polypeptide(L)'
;MLGNFDPELFVSHLVSGQDEFCSPLLVNALLYWACQMYSGIDPAIETYTSSLCEEAERLWDIERRHGRDSIHIIAAAEFLSLGYLGQGRDDRELVYLAEATDMGIRMGLFGVEGQGRGGDDGKELAAEQKRARMFAAWGTFNWIT
;
A
#
# COMPACT_ATOMS: atom_id res chain seq x y z
N MET A 1 -10.38 -9.45 4.71
CA MET A 1 -8.93 -9.40 5.01
C MET A 1 -8.35 -8.16 4.35
N LEU A 2 -8.53 -6.98 4.94
CA LEU A 2 -8.12 -5.69 4.35
C LEU A 2 -7.57 -4.77 5.44
N GLY A 3 -6.66 -5.31 6.27
CA GLY A 3 -6.00 -4.57 7.34
C GLY A 3 -4.71 -3.89 6.87
N ASN A 4 -4.63 -3.49 5.61
CA ASN A 4 -3.40 -3.09 4.92
C ASN A 4 -2.94 -1.68 5.32
N PHE A 5 -3.87 -0.85 5.76
CA PHE A 5 -3.61 0.50 6.26
C PHE A 5 -4.66 0.89 7.31
N ASP A 6 -4.39 1.96 8.04
CA ASP A 6 -5.31 2.55 9.01
C ASP A 6 -6.33 3.45 8.30
N PRO A 7 -7.62 3.07 8.22
CA PRO A 7 -8.60 3.81 7.44
C PRO A 7 -8.93 5.17 8.05
N GLU A 8 -8.91 5.30 9.38
CA GLU A 8 -9.16 6.57 10.06
C GLU A 8 -8.05 7.59 9.76
N LEU A 9 -6.78 7.18 9.82
CA LEU A 9 -5.65 8.03 9.47
C LEU A 9 -5.66 8.41 7.98
N PHE A 10 -5.96 7.46 7.11
CA PHE A 10 -6.08 7.72 5.68
C PHE A 10 -7.15 8.78 5.37
N VAL A 11 -8.37 8.62 5.90
CA VAL A 11 -9.47 9.59 5.66
C VAL A 11 -9.14 10.95 6.25
N SER A 12 -8.58 10.99 7.47
CA SER A 12 -8.14 12.24 8.10
C SER A 12 -7.14 13.00 7.22
N HIS A 13 -6.12 12.30 6.70
CA HIS A 13 -5.07 12.88 5.88
C HIS A 13 -5.56 13.25 4.48
N LEU A 14 -6.47 12.46 3.91
CA LEU A 14 -7.13 12.77 2.63
C LEU A 14 -7.94 14.08 2.71
N VAL A 15 -8.73 14.25 3.77
CA VAL A 15 -9.58 15.45 3.95
C VAL A 15 -8.75 16.69 4.29
N SER A 16 -7.67 16.52 5.06
CA SER A 16 -6.78 17.62 5.46
C SER A 16 -5.69 17.95 4.42
N GLY A 17 -5.58 17.16 3.34
CA GLY A 17 -4.56 17.35 2.30
C GLY A 17 -3.14 17.04 2.76
N GLN A 18 -2.99 16.19 3.77
CA GLN A 18 -1.70 15.75 4.31
C GLN A 18 -1.24 14.46 3.64
N ASP A 19 0.07 14.28 3.48
CA ASP A 19 0.67 13.19 2.71
C ASP A 19 1.31 12.07 3.56
N GLU A 20 1.29 12.20 4.89
CA GLU A 20 1.96 11.25 5.80
C GLU A 20 1.33 9.84 5.77
N PHE A 21 0.00 9.75 5.87
CA PHE A 21 -0.78 8.49 5.82
C PHE A 21 -1.67 8.37 4.58
N CYS A 22 -1.59 9.31 3.65
CA CYS A 22 -2.34 9.34 2.41
C CYS A 22 -1.42 9.80 1.28
N SER A 23 -1.48 9.19 0.11
CA SER A 23 -0.70 9.66 -1.04
C SER A 23 -1.52 9.51 -2.32
N PRO A 24 -1.22 10.28 -3.38
CA PRO A 24 -1.86 10.06 -4.67
C PRO A 24 -1.73 8.61 -5.14
N LEU A 25 -0.59 7.95 -4.89
CA LEU A 25 -0.38 6.55 -5.22
C LEU A 25 -1.37 5.65 -4.48
N LEU A 26 -1.46 5.77 -3.16
CA LEU A 26 -2.36 4.96 -2.35
C LEU A 26 -3.83 5.16 -2.75
N VAL A 27 -4.23 6.41 -3.02
CA VAL A 27 -5.60 6.74 -3.44
C VAL A 27 -5.93 6.07 -4.78
N ASN A 28 -5.05 6.20 -5.79
CA ASN A 28 -5.31 5.59 -7.10
C ASN A 28 -5.32 4.06 -7.03
N ALA A 29 -4.40 3.44 -6.29
CA ALA A 29 -4.35 1.99 -6.11
C ALA A 29 -5.59 1.44 -5.39
N LEU A 30 -6.03 2.12 -4.32
CA LEU A 30 -7.25 1.76 -3.59
C LEU A 30 -8.50 1.88 -4.47
N LEU A 31 -8.63 2.98 -5.22
CA LEU A 31 -9.76 3.20 -6.11
C LEU A 31 -9.77 2.22 -7.29
N TYR A 32 -8.60 1.89 -7.85
CA TYR A 32 -8.47 0.86 -8.88
C TYR A 32 -9.08 -0.47 -8.39
N TRP A 33 -8.60 -0.97 -7.24
CA TRP A 33 -9.10 -2.21 -6.66
C TRP A 33 -10.59 -2.13 -6.30
N ALA A 34 -11.04 -1.03 -5.68
CA ALA A 34 -12.43 -0.85 -5.28
C ALA A 34 -13.38 -0.79 -6.50
N CYS A 35 -13.01 -0.05 -7.55
CA CYS A 35 -13.78 0.03 -8.79
C CYS A 35 -13.85 -1.32 -9.51
N GLN A 36 -12.76 -2.08 -9.50
CA GLN A 36 -12.74 -3.44 -10.07
C GLN A 36 -13.66 -4.39 -9.29
N MET A 37 -13.67 -4.31 -7.95
CA MET A 37 -14.60 -5.11 -7.15
C MET A 37 -16.06 -4.71 -7.36
N TYR A 38 -16.32 -3.41 -7.51
CA TYR A 38 -17.66 -2.87 -7.67
C TYR A 38 -18.21 -3.05 -9.09
N SER A 39 -17.37 -3.27 -10.10
CA SER A 39 -17.83 -3.49 -11.49
C SER A 39 -18.68 -4.75 -11.65
N GLY A 40 -18.54 -5.73 -10.75
CA GLY A 40 -19.44 -6.88 -10.69
C GLY A 40 -20.88 -6.52 -10.31
N ILE A 41 -21.11 -5.35 -9.72
CA ILE A 41 -22.43 -4.78 -9.38
C ILE A 41 -22.84 -3.76 -10.44
N ASP A 42 -21.96 -2.82 -10.77
CA ASP A 42 -22.18 -1.78 -11.79
C ASP A 42 -21.08 -1.79 -12.85
N PRO A 43 -21.31 -2.44 -14.01
CA PRO A 43 -20.33 -2.52 -15.09
C PRO A 43 -19.89 -1.15 -15.63
N ALA A 44 -20.67 -0.08 -15.44
CA ALA A 44 -20.27 1.25 -15.89
C ALA A 44 -18.99 1.75 -15.20
N ILE A 45 -18.67 1.22 -14.02
CA ILE A 45 -17.47 1.57 -13.25
C ILE A 45 -16.19 0.99 -13.85
N GLU A 46 -16.28 -0.05 -14.68
CA GLU A 46 -15.13 -0.66 -15.34
C GLU A 46 -14.33 0.36 -16.18
N THR A 47 -15.01 1.37 -16.75
CA THR A 47 -14.38 2.44 -17.54
C THR A 47 -13.30 3.23 -16.78
N TYR A 48 -13.40 3.31 -15.45
CA TYR A 48 -12.43 4.06 -14.62
C TYR A 48 -11.21 3.22 -14.24
N THR A 49 -11.34 1.89 -14.27
CA THR A 49 -10.30 0.98 -13.73
C THR A 49 -8.98 1.10 -14.48
N SER A 50 -9.01 1.20 -15.82
CA SER A 50 -7.79 1.36 -16.64
C SER A 50 -7.02 2.63 -16.27
N SER A 51 -7.71 3.78 -16.21
CA SER A 51 -7.06 5.05 -15.91
C SER A 51 -6.51 5.12 -14.48
N LEU A 52 -7.22 4.52 -13.52
CA LEU A 52 -6.75 4.43 -12.13
C LEU A 52 -5.53 3.52 -12.00
N CYS A 53 -5.54 2.40 -12.72
CA CYS A 53 -4.41 1.46 -12.77
C CYS A 53 -3.18 2.13 -13.39
N GLU A 54 -3.32 2.71 -14.59
CA GLU A 54 -2.23 3.39 -15.29
C GLU A 54 -1.60 4.52 -14.45
N GLU A 55 -2.42 5.32 -13.76
CA GLU A 55 -1.90 6.39 -12.90
C GLU A 55 -1.23 5.83 -11.63
N ALA A 56 -1.78 4.77 -11.03
CA ALA A 56 -1.15 4.10 -9.90
C ALA A 56 0.22 3.50 -10.28
N GLU A 57 0.35 2.90 -11.47
CA GLU A 57 1.62 2.39 -11.98
C GLU A 57 2.63 3.50 -12.24
N ARG A 58 2.19 4.60 -12.87
CA ARG A 58 3.04 5.76 -13.13
C ARG A 58 3.58 6.36 -11.83
N LEU A 59 2.74 6.45 -10.80
CA LEU A 59 3.13 6.94 -9.48
C LEU A 59 4.03 5.95 -8.75
N TRP A 60 3.76 4.65 -8.84
CA TRP A 60 4.62 3.59 -8.32
C TRP A 60 6.04 3.69 -8.86
N ASP A 61 6.20 3.85 -10.18
CA ASP A 61 7.50 4.01 -10.82
C ASP A 61 8.24 5.28 -10.37
N ILE A 62 7.52 6.33 -10.01
CA ILE A 62 8.11 7.54 -9.43
C ILE A 62 8.63 7.24 -8.02
N GLU A 63 7.81 6.64 -7.17
CA GLU A 63 8.19 6.27 -5.79
C GLU A 63 9.40 5.33 -5.76
N ARG A 64 9.40 4.31 -6.62
CA ARG A 64 10.52 3.34 -6.75
C ARG A 64 11.81 4.02 -7.18
N ARG A 65 11.76 4.95 -8.15
CA ARG A 65 12.96 5.71 -8.59
C ARG A 65 13.54 6.59 -7.48
N HIS A 66 12.72 7.06 -6.55
CA HIS A 66 13.18 7.81 -5.40
C HIS A 66 13.74 6.92 -4.27
N GLY A 67 13.56 5.59 -4.36
CA GLY A 67 14.01 4.65 -3.32
C GLY A 67 13.34 4.88 -1.97
N ARG A 68 12.08 5.37 -1.97
CA ARG A 68 11.33 5.65 -0.74
C ARG A 68 10.66 4.37 -0.23
N ASP A 69 10.86 4.09 1.06
CA ASP A 69 10.10 3.08 1.79
C ASP A 69 9.11 3.80 2.70
N SER A 70 7.82 3.52 2.56
CA SER A 70 6.78 4.07 3.42
C SER A 70 5.59 3.11 3.57
N ILE A 71 4.86 3.26 4.67
CA ILE A 71 3.67 2.45 4.97
C ILE A 71 2.56 2.62 3.91
N HIS A 72 2.39 3.81 3.32
CA HIS A 72 1.38 4.04 2.30
C HIS A 72 1.80 3.47 0.93
N ILE A 73 3.11 3.39 0.65
CA ILE A 73 3.64 2.71 -0.55
C ILE A 73 3.44 1.20 -0.43
N ILE A 74 3.70 0.61 0.76
CA ILE A 74 3.40 -0.80 1.05
C ILE A 74 1.92 -1.08 0.81
N ALA A 75 1.02 -0.31 1.43
CA ALA A 75 -0.42 -0.48 1.26
C ALA A 75 -0.85 -0.33 -0.22
N ALA A 76 -0.26 0.60 -0.96
CA ALA A 76 -0.56 0.77 -2.38
C ALA A 76 -0.11 -0.43 -3.23
N ALA A 77 1.06 -1.00 -2.96
CA ALA A 77 1.55 -2.22 -3.59
C ALA A 77 0.59 -3.39 -3.35
N GLU A 78 0.09 -3.53 -2.12
CA GLU A 78 -0.88 -4.57 -1.78
C GLU A 78 -2.21 -4.41 -2.55
N PHE A 79 -2.69 -3.17 -2.74
CA PHE A 79 -3.89 -2.93 -3.58
C PHE A 79 -3.65 -3.19 -5.07
N LEU A 80 -2.50 -2.80 -5.60
CA LEU A 80 -2.11 -3.12 -6.98
C LEU A 80 -2.04 -4.64 -7.17
N SER A 81 -1.43 -5.36 -6.24
CA SER A 81 -1.38 -6.82 -6.23
C SER A 81 -2.78 -7.44 -6.23
N LEU A 82 -3.67 -6.99 -5.34
CA LEU A 82 -5.06 -7.46 -5.27
C LEU A 82 -5.84 -7.19 -6.56
N GLY A 83 -5.63 -6.03 -7.20
CA GLY A 83 -6.29 -5.71 -8.45
C GLY A 83 -5.84 -6.64 -9.58
N TYR A 84 -4.53 -6.87 -9.71
CA TYR A 84 -3.98 -7.81 -10.69
C TYR A 84 -4.42 -9.26 -10.44
N LEU A 85 -4.46 -9.69 -9.18
CA LEU A 85 -4.98 -11.00 -8.78
C LEU A 85 -6.43 -11.20 -9.25
N GLY A 86 -7.27 -10.15 -9.12
CA GLY A 86 -8.65 -10.17 -9.60
C GLY A 86 -8.80 -10.26 -11.12
N GLN A 87 -7.78 -9.88 -11.89
CA GLN A 87 -7.78 -10.00 -13.35
C GLN A 87 -7.30 -11.36 -13.83
N GLY A 88 -6.44 -12.04 -13.04
CA GLY A 88 -5.85 -13.34 -13.37
C GLY A 88 -5.01 -13.32 -14.65
N ARG A 89 -4.44 -12.17 -15.01
CA ARG A 89 -3.87 -11.90 -16.34
C ARG A 89 -2.41 -11.47 -16.37
N ASP A 90 -1.73 -11.38 -15.24
CA ASP A 90 -0.35 -10.91 -15.21
C ASP A 90 0.36 -11.43 -13.95
N ASP A 91 1.65 -11.74 -14.04
CA ASP A 91 2.47 -12.12 -12.89
C ASP A 91 2.88 -10.91 -12.03
N ARG A 92 2.46 -9.69 -12.43
CA ARG A 92 2.59 -8.44 -11.67
C ARG A 92 2.06 -8.52 -10.23
N GLU A 93 1.06 -9.35 -9.96
CA GLU A 93 0.56 -9.57 -8.59
C GLU A 93 1.68 -9.97 -7.62
N LEU A 94 2.58 -10.87 -8.06
CA LEU A 94 3.71 -11.34 -7.26
C LEU A 94 4.80 -10.29 -7.13
N VAL A 95 4.98 -9.45 -8.15
CA VAL A 95 5.99 -8.37 -8.14
C VAL A 95 5.66 -7.34 -7.07
N TYR A 96 4.44 -6.83 -7.05
CA TYR A 96 4.04 -5.84 -6.05
C TYR A 96 4.08 -6.40 -4.63
N LEU A 97 3.69 -7.67 -4.46
CA LEU A 97 3.74 -8.33 -3.15
C LEU A 97 5.18 -8.51 -2.65
N ALA A 98 6.08 -8.96 -3.52
CA ALA A 98 7.49 -9.11 -3.17
C ALA A 98 8.11 -7.76 -2.76
N GLU A 99 7.81 -6.70 -3.50
CA GLU A 99 8.29 -5.35 -3.18
C GLU A 99 7.71 -4.81 -1.87
N ALA A 100 6.41 -5.04 -1.59
CA ALA A 100 5.77 -4.71 -0.32
C ALA A 100 6.46 -5.40 0.86
N THR A 101 6.75 -6.70 0.69
CA THR A 101 7.44 -7.53 1.68
C THR A 101 8.86 -7.01 1.95
N ASP A 102 9.63 -6.76 0.89
CA ASP A 102 10.99 -6.26 1.00
C ASP A 102 11.04 -4.86 1.64
N MET A 103 10.09 -3.97 1.32
CA MET A 103 9.93 -2.68 2.01
C MET A 103 9.63 -2.87 3.49
N GLY A 104 8.68 -3.75 3.84
CA GLY A 104 8.34 -4.03 5.25
C GLY A 104 9.53 -4.57 6.05
N ILE A 105 10.38 -5.39 5.44
CA ILE A 105 11.61 -5.90 6.04
C ILE A 105 12.60 -4.75 6.31
N ARG A 106 12.87 -3.91 5.29
CA ARG A 106 13.79 -2.75 5.44
C ARG A 106 13.30 -1.75 6.48
N MET A 107 11.99 -1.57 6.60
CA MET A 107 11.35 -0.71 7.59
C MET A 107 11.29 -1.34 9.01
N GLY A 108 11.71 -2.60 9.15
CA GLY A 108 11.71 -3.32 10.44
C GLY A 108 10.32 -3.66 10.97
N LEU A 109 9.30 -3.77 10.10
CA LEU A 109 7.91 -3.98 10.51
C LEU A 109 7.66 -5.34 11.17
N PHE A 110 8.50 -6.33 10.87
CA PHE A 110 8.31 -7.72 11.30
C PHE A 110 9.15 -8.11 12.54
N GLY A 111 9.88 -7.19 13.16
CA GLY A 111 10.63 -7.46 14.39
C GLY A 111 11.81 -8.43 14.23
N VAL A 112 12.32 -8.63 13.01
CA VAL A 112 13.49 -9.49 12.76
C VAL A 112 14.76 -8.80 13.29
N GLU A 113 15.39 -9.38 14.32
CA GLU A 113 16.64 -8.88 14.88
C GLU A 113 17.75 -8.86 13.81
N GLY A 114 18.38 -7.70 13.61
CA GLY A 114 19.58 -7.55 12.78
C GLY A 114 19.41 -6.89 11.41
N GLN A 115 18.18 -6.63 10.94
CA GLN A 115 17.95 -6.02 9.61
C GLN A 115 17.46 -4.56 9.62
N GLY A 116 17.08 -4.00 10.77
CA GLY A 116 16.49 -2.66 10.88
C GLY A 116 17.17 -1.71 11.88
N ARG A 117 18.50 -1.75 12.05
CA ARG A 117 19.23 -0.85 12.97
C ARG A 117 19.94 0.31 12.26
N GLY A 118 19.36 0.81 11.18
CA GLY A 118 19.79 2.05 10.54
C GLY A 118 18.92 3.23 10.97
N GLY A 119 19.05 3.71 12.21
CA GLY A 119 18.59 5.06 12.59
C GLY A 119 17.39 5.20 13.53
N ASP A 120 17.13 4.27 14.45
CA ASP A 120 16.23 4.58 15.57
C ASP A 120 17.01 5.37 16.63
N ASP A 121 16.96 6.70 16.55
CA ASP A 121 17.53 7.67 17.50
C ASP A 121 16.85 7.64 18.89
N GLY A 122 16.32 6.50 19.32
CA GLY A 122 15.66 6.32 20.62
C GLY A 122 14.43 7.21 20.83
N LYS A 123 13.88 7.79 19.75
CA LYS A 123 12.66 8.60 19.83
C LYS A 123 11.46 7.69 19.77
N GLU A 124 10.69 7.70 20.85
CA GLU A 124 9.41 6.99 20.88
C GLU A 124 8.52 7.46 19.71
N LEU A 125 8.15 6.52 18.85
CA LEU A 125 7.23 6.79 17.75
C LEU A 125 5.89 7.31 18.29
N ALA A 126 5.33 8.32 17.62
CA ALA A 126 3.97 8.78 17.90
C ALA A 126 2.97 7.61 17.81
N ALA A 127 1.90 7.67 18.60
CA ALA A 127 0.91 6.59 18.70
C ALA A 127 0.30 6.23 17.33
N GLU A 128 0.06 7.23 16.48
CA GLU A 128 -0.46 7.07 15.12
C GLU A 128 0.53 6.31 14.22
N GLN A 129 1.81 6.65 14.31
CA GLN A 129 2.86 5.98 13.56
C GLN A 129 3.04 4.51 13.98
N LYS A 130 2.92 4.21 15.29
CA LYS A 130 2.91 2.82 15.78
C LYS A 130 1.72 2.06 15.22
N ARG A 131 0.52 2.64 15.28
CA ARG A 131 -0.71 2.02 14.79
C ARG A 131 -0.66 1.76 13.29
N ALA A 132 -0.24 2.74 12.49
CA ALA A 132 -0.13 2.59 11.04
C ALA A 132 0.91 1.52 10.63
N ARG A 133 2.03 1.42 11.36
CA ARG A 133 3.02 0.34 11.18
C ARG A 133 2.45 -1.05 11.51
N MET A 134 1.61 -1.15 12.54
CA MET A 134 0.94 -2.43 12.88
C MET A 134 -0.02 -2.87 11.77
N PHE A 135 -0.80 -1.95 11.20
CA PHE A 135 -1.64 -2.26 10.04
C PHE A 135 -0.80 -2.73 8.85
N ALA A 136 0.24 -1.98 8.46
CA ALA A 136 1.12 -2.38 7.37
C ALA A 136 1.76 -3.77 7.60
N ALA A 137 2.28 -4.03 8.81
CA ALA A 137 2.85 -5.33 9.15
C ALA A 137 1.82 -6.47 9.04
N TRP A 138 0.60 -6.24 9.53
CA TRP A 138 -0.48 -7.22 9.47
C TRP A 138 -0.96 -7.46 8.03
N GLY A 139 -1.12 -6.40 7.23
CA GLY A 139 -1.49 -6.48 5.81
C GLY A 139 -0.54 -7.36 5.03
N THR A 140 0.76 -7.08 5.13
CA THR A 140 1.79 -7.83 4.41
C THR A 140 1.89 -9.28 4.88
N PHE A 141 1.75 -9.55 6.19
CA PHE A 141 1.76 -10.92 6.72
C PHE A 141 0.61 -11.78 6.18
N ASN A 142 -0.60 -11.23 6.07
CA ASN A 142 -1.76 -11.98 5.55
C ASN A 142 -1.62 -12.39 4.09
N TRP A 143 -0.72 -11.75 3.33
CA TRP A 143 -0.51 -12.07 1.93
C TRP A 143 0.53 -13.18 1.70
N ILE A 144 1.38 -13.47 2.68
CA ILE A 144 2.45 -14.48 2.59
C ILE A 144 2.00 -15.84 3.15
N THR A 145 0.88 -15.90 3.88
CA THR A 145 0.41 -17.09 4.61
C THR A 145 -0.82 -17.71 3.97
#